data_AF-A0A8C5T2K2-F1
#
_entry.id   AF-A0A8C5T2K2-F1
#
_cell.length_a   1.000
_cell.length_b   1.000
_cell.length_c   1.000
_cell.angle_alpha   90.00
_cell.angle_beta   90.00
_cell.angle_gamma   90.00
#
_symmetry.space_group_name_H-M   'P 1'
#
loop_
_entity.id
_entity.type
_entity.pdbx_description
1 polymer ?
#
loop_
_entity_poly.entity_id
_entity_poly.type
_entity_poly.pdbx_seq_one_letter_code
_entity_poly.pdbx_strand_id
1 'polypeptide(L)'
;VTGLPGVARITFVFETLCSVGCELYFMVGVNSRTNTPVETWTGSTGKQSYTYVVEKNATMSFTWAFQRTPYHEGRRFTSDVAKLYSVNVTNVQGGVASFCRRCAPQPAGSCAPCPPGSAVDPGLGTCQPCPPGTYLRGHPSDGTPTCHPCGPGTHSNQLRSLCYNNCSLALVLPGETLHFEFPALGLGAGVGTGPSFTPKGLRYSHRFRLSPCGHQGRKMASCADNVTAGRGGPTRVVTSYVCQAILVPPDVTGAHAAVSSQPVSLGDRLGTQETPREVWGPPGSPAIMGGRFLVVLCFGDATVTVSPPWGVILAVLPSLGCYRHLSPPFLSLPSKCPEGTCDGCTFHFLWVTAEGCPRCSSSHHRPIVSACIGGVQKTTYVWREPRLCHGGDALPPQLIQACRSVDFWLKVGISTGTCVAVLLATLAAYFWKKTQKLEYKYSKLVMDAAARESEATSPDSCAIMEGEDVEDELHFATEMSLFGKLKALTDKVRRGGGCGAT
;
A
#
# COMPACT_ATOMS: atom_id res chain seq x y z
N VAL A 1 40.21 49.14 -48.53
CA VAL A 1 39.81 48.04 -47.62
C VAL A 1 38.71 47.25 -48.31
N THR A 2 39.09 46.28 -49.13
CA THR A 2 38.18 45.43 -49.90
C THR A 2 38.13 44.07 -49.22
N GLY A 3 37.18 43.88 -48.30
CA GLY A 3 36.93 42.59 -47.67
C GLY A 3 36.35 41.62 -48.70
N LEU A 4 37.01 40.48 -48.89
CA LEU A 4 36.52 39.40 -49.75
C LEU A 4 35.08 39.02 -49.35
N PRO A 5 34.14 38.86 -50.31
CA PRO A 5 32.79 38.42 -50.00
C PRO A 5 32.84 36.99 -49.44
N GLY A 6 32.36 36.80 -48.20
CA GLY A 6 32.23 35.47 -47.60
C GLY A 6 31.38 34.53 -48.46
N VAL A 7 31.73 33.25 -48.46
CA VAL A 7 31.18 32.19 -49.32
C VAL A 7 29.76 31.80 -48.90
N ALA A 8 29.46 31.89 -47.59
CA ALA A 8 28.13 31.63 -47.04
C ALA A 8 27.92 32.44 -45.76
N ARG A 9 26.69 32.45 -45.23
CA ARG A 9 26.34 33.09 -43.96
C ARG A 9 25.36 32.22 -43.18
N ILE A 10 25.58 32.11 -41.88
CA ILE A 10 24.64 31.53 -40.92
C ILE A 10 24.11 32.62 -40.01
N THR A 11 22.79 32.72 -39.92
CA THR A 11 22.09 33.68 -39.07
C THR A 11 21.15 32.92 -38.15
N PHE A 12 21.19 33.19 -36.84
CA PHE A 12 20.25 32.57 -35.90
C PHE A 12 19.70 33.58 -34.90
N VAL A 13 18.45 33.34 -34.49
CA VAL A 13 17.74 34.14 -33.49
C VAL A 13 17.60 33.34 -32.22
N PHE A 14 18.01 33.91 -31.09
CA PHE A 14 18.01 33.21 -29.82
C PHE A 14 17.62 34.13 -28.65
N GLU A 15 17.23 33.51 -27.53
CA GLU A 15 17.14 34.15 -26.22
C GLU A 15 17.77 33.22 -25.18
N THR A 16 18.36 33.80 -24.13
CA THR A 16 18.77 33.05 -22.94
C THR A 16 18.01 33.57 -21.72
N LEU A 17 17.36 32.67 -21.01
CA LEU A 17 16.70 32.96 -19.75
C LEU A 17 17.49 32.26 -18.67
N CYS A 18 18.08 33.01 -17.75
CA CYS A 18 18.99 32.45 -16.74
C CYS A 18 18.70 33.02 -15.37
N SER A 19 18.62 32.12 -14.39
CA SER A 19 18.25 32.40 -13.00
C SER A 19 19.47 32.68 -12.13
N VAL A 20 20.66 32.23 -12.55
CA VAL A 20 21.93 32.42 -11.83
C VAL A 20 23.03 32.85 -12.81
N GLY A 21 23.72 31.89 -13.43
CA GLY A 21 24.77 32.11 -14.41
C GLY A 21 24.69 31.03 -15.48
N CYS A 22 24.81 31.45 -16.73
CA CYS A 22 24.75 30.57 -17.88
C CYS A 22 25.58 31.17 -18.99
N GLU A 23 26.06 30.31 -19.88
CA GLU A 23 26.84 30.69 -21.03
C GLU A 23 26.30 29.92 -22.24
N LEU A 24 25.98 30.64 -23.30
CA LEU A 24 25.69 30.06 -24.60
C LEU A 24 26.94 30.26 -25.45
N TYR A 25 27.54 29.17 -25.91
CA TYR A 25 28.64 29.19 -26.86
C TYR A 25 28.10 28.91 -28.26
N PHE A 26 28.53 29.70 -29.23
CA PHE A 26 28.44 29.35 -30.63
C PHE A 26 29.83 28.96 -31.12
N MET A 27 29.96 27.71 -31.55
CA MET A 27 31.22 27.12 -31.98
C MET A 27 31.14 26.70 -33.44
N VAL A 28 32.27 26.83 -34.13
CA VAL A 28 32.42 26.43 -35.53
C VAL A 28 33.57 25.44 -35.64
N GLY A 29 33.35 24.32 -36.32
CA GLY A 29 34.35 23.31 -36.64
C GLY A 29 34.52 23.19 -38.14
N VAL A 30 35.77 23.12 -38.62
CA VAL A 30 36.12 23.02 -40.05
C VAL A 30 36.69 21.63 -40.36
N ASN A 31 36.25 20.98 -41.43
CA ASN A 31 36.72 19.66 -41.88
C ASN A 31 36.71 18.61 -40.76
N SER A 32 35.62 18.56 -39.98
CA SER A 32 35.46 17.61 -38.85
C SER A 32 36.54 17.70 -37.76
N ARG A 33 37.26 18.84 -37.66
CA ARG A 33 38.17 19.16 -36.54
C ARG A 33 37.42 19.82 -35.38
N THR A 34 38.12 19.94 -34.24
CA THR A 34 37.61 20.50 -32.97
C THR A 34 36.86 21.82 -33.16
N ASN A 35 35.66 21.88 -32.59
CA ASN A 35 34.83 23.08 -32.54
C ASN A 35 35.54 24.20 -31.75
N THR A 36 35.78 25.34 -32.40
CA THR A 36 36.32 26.53 -31.72
C THR A 36 35.18 27.49 -31.37
N PRO A 37 35.10 28.01 -30.13
CA PRO A 37 34.13 29.05 -29.78
C PRO A 37 34.42 30.32 -30.56
N VAL A 38 33.41 30.79 -31.27
CA VAL A 38 33.44 32.04 -32.04
C VAL A 38 32.84 33.18 -31.23
N GLU A 39 31.73 32.89 -30.54
CA GLU A 39 31.06 33.84 -29.67
C GLU A 39 30.49 33.17 -28.43
N THR A 40 30.40 33.96 -27.37
CA THR A 40 29.87 33.54 -26.07
C THR A 40 28.92 34.60 -25.52
N TRP A 41 27.71 34.19 -25.17
CA TRP A 41 26.74 35.03 -24.46
C TRP A 41 26.62 34.57 -23.03
N THR A 42 26.82 35.49 -22.08
CA THR A 42 26.75 35.20 -20.65
C THR A 42 25.49 35.82 -20.03
N GLY A 43 24.82 35.07 -19.16
CA GLY A 43 23.61 35.51 -18.46
C GLY A 43 22.34 35.50 -19.33
N SER A 44 21.31 36.20 -18.85
CA SER A 44 20.02 36.28 -19.54
C SER A 44 20.04 37.37 -20.61
N THR A 45 19.85 36.99 -21.87
CA THR A 45 19.71 37.91 -22.99
C THR A 45 18.30 37.84 -23.56
N GLY A 46 17.71 39.01 -23.84
CA GLY A 46 16.47 39.10 -24.60
C GLY A 46 16.66 38.56 -26.02
N LYS A 47 15.57 38.50 -26.79
CA LYS A 47 15.59 37.96 -28.16
C LYS A 47 16.56 38.76 -29.04
N GLN A 48 17.62 38.11 -29.50
CA GLN A 48 18.69 38.70 -30.33
C GLN A 48 18.92 37.86 -31.59
N SER A 49 19.53 38.49 -32.60
CA SER A 49 19.95 37.82 -33.83
C SER A 49 21.46 37.96 -34.03
N TYR A 50 22.16 36.87 -34.29
CA TYR A 50 23.58 36.86 -34.60
C TYR A 50 23.83 36.28 -35.99
N THR A 51 24.81 36.84 -36.72
CA THR A 51 25.21 36.37 -38.06
C THR A 51 26.70 36.13 -38.13
N TYR A 52 27.09 34.91 -38.53
CA TYR A 52 28.47 34.54 -38.79
C TYR A 52 28.69 34.38 -40.30
N VAL A 53 29.80 34.94 -40.79
CA VAL A 53 30.20 34.89 -42.19
C VAL A 53 31.20 33.75 -42.39
N VAL A 54 30.89 32.85 -43.31
CA VAL A 54 31.75 31.72 -43.67
C VAL A 54 32.72 32.17 -44.73
N GLU A 55 34.00 32.26 -44.39
CA GLU A 55 35.04 32.75 -45.30
C GLU A 55 35.65 31.64 -46.17
N LYS A 56 35.64 30.39 -45.68
CA LYS A 56 36.29 29.26 -46.35
C LYS A 56 35.26 28.32 -46.96
N ASN A 57 35.51 27.90 -48.19
CA ASN A 57 34.73 26.85 -48.86
C ASN A 57 35.20 25.47 -48.37
N ALA A 58 34.64 25.01 -47.25
CA ALA A 58 35.00 23.75 -46.59
C ALA A 58 33.78 23.14 -45.88
N THR A 59 33.88 21.88 -45.45
CA THR A 59 32.85 21.24 -44.64
C THR A 59 32.81 21.88 -43.26
N MET A 60 31.78 22.67 -42.99
CA MET A 60 31.60 23.37 -41.72
C MET A 60 30.61 22.63 -40.81
N SER A 61 30.87 22.67 -39.51
CA SER A 61 29.96 22.22 -38.46
C SER A 61 29.70 23.38 -37.51
N PHE A 62 28.42 23.62 -37.22
CA PHE A 62 27.98 24.70 -36.32
C PHE A 62 27.38 24.05 -35.08
N THR A 63 27.89 24.41 -33.90
CA THR A 63 27.46 23.83 -32.64
C THR A 63 27.09 24.92 -31.67
N TRP A 64 25.89 24.84 -31.11
CA TRP A 64 25.48 25.65 -29.97
C TRP A 64 25.65 24.81 -28.71
N ALA A 65 26.41 25.29 -27.74
CA ALA A 65 26.52 24.65 -26.44
C ALA A 65 26.00 25.61 -25.37
N PHE A 66 24.93 25.21 -24.69
CA PHE A 66 24.44 25.96 -23.54
C PHE A 66 24.99 25.31 -22.28
N GLN A 67 25.93 25.99 -21.64
CA GLN A 67 26.49 25.58 -20.36
C GLN A 67 25.87 26.42 -19.26
N ARG A 68 25.28 25.74 -18.29
CA ARG A 68 24.97 26.39 -17.01
C ARG A 68 26.29 26.51 -16.26
N THR A 69 26.56 27.65 -15.63
CA THR A 69 27.77 27.72 -14.81
C THR A 69 27.70 26.60 -13.78
N PRO A 70 28.74 25.77 -13.64
CA PRO A 70 28.75 24.69 -12.67
C PRO A 70 28.81 25.32 -11.29
N TYR A 71 27.63 25.59 -10.74
CA TYR A 71 27.52 25.78 -9.31
C TYR A 71 27.76 24.41 -8.69
N HIS A 72 28.79 24.29 -7.86
CA HIS A 72 29.14 23.11 -7.08
C HIS A 72 28.06 22.80 -6.03
N GLU A 73 26.81 22.57 -6.45
CA GLU A 73 25.71 22.21 -5.55
C GLU A 73 24.44 21.87 -6.35
N GLY A 74 24.16 20.56 -6.44
CA GLY A 74 22.86 20.00 -6.76
C GLY A 74 22.38 20.26 -8.19
N ARG A 75 22.21 19.19 -8.97
CA ARG A 75 21.57 19.22 -10.30
C ARG A 75 20.15 19.78 -10.18
N ARG A 76 20.03 21.10 -10.32
CA ARG A 76 18.75 21.77 -10.45
C ARG A 76 18.28 21.57 -11.88
N PHE A 77 17.01 21.21 -12.06
CA PHE A 77 16.27 21.73 -13.20
C PHE A 77 16.11 23.24 -12.96
N THR A 78 17.18 24.02 -13.18
CA THR A 78 17.00 25.46 -13.34
C THR A 78 16.07 25.64 -14.54
N SER A 79 15.15 26.59 -14.47
CA SER A 79 14.42 27.07 -15.65
C SER A 79 15.33 27.77 -16.67
N ASP A 80 16.65 27.56 -16.56
CA ASP A 80 17.63 28.18 -17.42
C ASP A 80 17.58 27.51 -18.78
N VAL A 81 17.22 28.29 -19.78
CA VAL A 81 16.96 27.80 -21.12
C VAL A 81 17.56 28.77 -22.12
N ALA A 82 18.28 28.23 -23.08
CA ALA A 82 18.54 28.89 -24.34
C ALA A 82 17.50 28.41 -25.35
N LYS A 83 16.76 29.33 -25.97
CA LYS A 83 15.83 29.01 -27.05
C LYS A 83 16.39 29.55 -28.34
N LEU A 84 16.51 28.67 -29.34
CA LEU A 84 16.80 29.07 -30.71
C LEU A 84 15.48 29.09 -31.48
N TYR A 85 15.13 30.26 -32.01
CA TYR A 85 13.87 30.49 -32.73
C TYR A 85 13.99 30.18 -34.21
N SER A 86 15.12 30.53 -34.81
CA SER A 86 15.39 30.30 -36.21
C SER A 86 16.88 30.13 -36.42
N VAL A 87 17.22 29.28 -37.38
CA VAL A 87 18.58 29.12 -37.91
C VAL A 87 18.44 29.14 -39.42
N ASN A 88 19.11 30.09 -40.07
CA ASN A 88 19.12 30.27 -41.51
C ASN A 88 20.56 30.15 -42.00
N VAL A 89 20.78 29.25 -42.97
CA VAL A 89 22.10 29.04 -43.58
C VAL A 89 21.96 29.26 -45.07
N THR A 90 22.76 30.18 -45.61
CA THR A 90 22.76 30.53 -47.03
C THR A 90 23.79 29.69 -47.80
N ASN A 91 23.59 29.55 -49.12
CA ASN A 91 24.50 28.84 -50.03
C ASN A 91 24.75 27.37 -49.65
N VAL A 92 23.71 26.66 -49.22
CA VAL A 92 23.73 25.22 -48.95
C VAL A 92 23.35 24.43 -50.20
N GLN A 93 24.03 23.30 -50.47
CA GLN A 93 23.68 22.40 -51.58
C GLN A 93 22.36 21.65 -51.33
N GLY A 94 21.95 21.53 -50.07
CA GLY A 94 20.72 20.89 -49.61
C GLY A 94 20.70 20.83 -48.08
N GLY A 95 19.54 20.61 -47.48
CA GLY A 95 19.40 20.53 -46.02
C GLY A 95 18.22 19.66 -45.60
N VAL A 96 18.47 18.73 -44.68
CA VAL A 96 17.44 17.91 -44.04
C VAL A 96 17.71 17.94 -42.54
N ALA A 97 16.66 18.02 -41.73
CA ALA A 97 16.81 17.86 -40.29
C ALA A 97 17.04 16.38 -39.95
N SER A 98 17.93 16.09 -38.99
CA SER A 98 18.12 14.72 -38.46
C SER A 98 16.85 14.19 -37.80
N PHE A 99 16.10 15.08 -37.14
CA PHE A 99 14.82 14.79 -36.51
C PHE A 99 13.97 16.06 -36.43
N CYS A 100 12.71 15.99 -36.86
CA CYS A 100 11.71 17.02 -36.63
C CYS A 100 10.55 16.45 -35.81
N ARG A 101 10.23 17.10 -34.69
CA ARG A 101 9.01 16.79 -33.96
C ARG A 101 7.82 17.28 -34.77
N ARG A 102 6.84 16.42 -35.00
CA ARG A 102 5.54 16.86 -35.52
C ARG A 102 4.85 17.75 -34.49
N CYS A 103 4.32 18.87 -34.95
CA CYS A 103 3.55 19.83 -34.17
C CYS A 103 2.22 20.09 -34.90
N ALA A 104 1.24 20.64 -34.19
CA ALA A 104 -0.05 20.96 -34.80
C ALA A 104 0.06 22.28 -35.56
N PRO A 105 -0.44 22.37 -36.81
CA PRO A 105 -0.44 23.60 -37.58
C PRO A 105 -1.35 24.64 -36.92
N GLN A 106 -0.88 25.88 -36.78
CA GLN A 106 -1.70 27.04 -36.40
C GLN A 106 -2.21 27.76 -37.65
N PRO A 107 -3.34 28.48 -37.54
CA PRO A 107 -3.93 29.23 -38.65
C PRO A 107 -2.98 30.29 -39.26
N ALA A 108 -1.94 30.72 -38.53
CA ALA A 108 -0.95 31.70 -38.98
C ALA A 108 0.28 31.07 -39.71
N GLY A 109 0.25 29.79 -40.06
CA GLY A 109 1.35 29.10 -40.76
C GLY A 109 2.53 28.68 -39.86
N SER A 110 2.53 29.06 -38.58
CA SER A 110 3.42 28.52 -37.56
C SER A 110 2.91 27.17 -37.03
N CYS A 111 3.82 26.36 -36.50
CA CYS A 111 3.49 25.05 -35.93
C CYS A 111 3.75 25.08 -34.43
N ALA A 112 2.76 24.72 -33.61
CA ALA A 112 2.85 24.82 -32.16
C ALA A 112 2.94 23.44 -31.49
N PRO A 113 3.80 23.27 -30.48
CA PRO A 113 3.83 22.03 -29.71
C PRO A 113 2.50 21.80 -29.00
N CYS A 114 2.09 20.54 -28.91
CA CYS A 114 0.89 20.18 -28.16
C CYS A 114 0.99 20.51 -26.68
N PRO A 115 -0.15 20.80 -26.02
CA PRO A 115 -0.18 21.01 -24.58
C PRO A 115 0.36 19.77 -23.84
N PRO A 116 0.86 19.93 -22.60
CA PRO A 116 1.34 18.80 -21.80
C PRO A 116 0.33 17.65 -21.76
N GLY A 117 0.81 16.42 -21.93
CA GLY A 117 -0.03 15.22 -21.93
C GLY A 117 -0.86 14.99 -23.21
N SER A 118 -0.62 15.78 -24.26
CA SER A 118 -1.22 15.59 -25.59
C SER A 118 -0.17 15.33 -26.65
N ALA A 119 -0.47 14.42 -27.58
CA ALA A 119 0.37 14.08 -28.72
C ALA A 119 -0.30 14.54 -30.02
N VAL A 120 0.51 14.79 -31.07
CA VAL A 120 -0.03 15.06 -32.41
C VAL A 120 -0.49 13.74 -33.00
N ASP A 121 -1.76 13.67 -33.37
CA ASP A 121 -2.31 12.53 -34.12
C ASP A 121 -1.70 12.52 -35.54
N PRO A 122 -1.02 11.44 -35.96
CA PRO A 122 -0.41 11.35 -37.28
C PRO A 122 -1.42 11.40 -38.44
N GLY A 123 -2.70 11.08 -38.22
CA GLY A 123 -3.74 11.10 -39.24
C GLY A 123 -4.45 12.44 -39.39
N LEU A 124 -4.74 13.13 -38.27
CA LEU A 124 -5.47 14.41 -38.26
C LEU A 124 -4.58 15.66 -38.18
N GLY A 125 -3.32 15.51 -37.74
CA GLY A 125 -2.45 16.67 -37.48
C GLY A 125 -2.88 17.53 -36.27
N THR A 126 -3.88 17.09 -35.51
CA THR A 126 -4.41 17.77 -34.32
C THR A 126 -3.82 17.19 -33.04
N CYS A 127 -3.75 18.00 -31.97
CA CYS A 127 -3.34 17.52 -30.66
C CYS A 127 -4.48 16.74 -29.99
N GLN A 128 -4.24 15.46 -29.71
CA GLN A 128 -5.14 14.63 -28.92
C GLN A 128 -4.55 14.37 -27.53
N PRO A 129 -5.36 14.50 -26.46
CA PRO A 129 -4.93 14.15 -25.12
C PRO A 129 -4.75 12.63 -24.99
N CYS A 130 -3.78 12.22 -24.17
CA CYS A 130 -3.59 10.82 -23.85
C CYS A 130 -4.84 10.20 -23.20
N PRO A 131 -5.13 8.89 -23.45
CA PRO A 131 -6.25 8.20 -22.82
C PRO A 131 -6.23 8.25 -21.28
N PRO A 132 -7.39 8.10 -20.61
CA PRO A 132 -7.43 7.98 -19.16
C PRO A 132 -6.51 6.88 -18.62
N GLY A 133 -5.84 7.15 -17.50
CA GLY A 133 -4.88 6.20 -16.91
C GLY A 133 -3.51 6.16 -17.60
N THR A 134 -3.29 6.99 -18.63
CA THR A 134 -2.00 7.11 -19.30
C THR A 134 -1.42 8.52 -19.19
N TYR A 135 -0.12 8.65 -19.39
CA TYR A 135 0.58 9.93 -19.40
C TYR A 135 1.59 9.99 -20.54
N LEU A 136 1.87 11.20 -21.03
CA LEU A 136 2.88 11.38 -22.07
C LEU A 136 4.28 11.44 -21.46
N ARG A 137 5.12 10.43 -21.74
CA ARG A 137 6.52 10.43 -21.30
C ARG A 137 7.33 11.39 -22.17
N GLY A 138 8.08 12.28 -21.54
CA GLY A 138 8.99 13.19 -22.22
C GLY A 138 10.15 12.46 -22.92
N HIS A 139 10.55 13.00 -24.07
CA HIS A 139 11.69 12.67 -24.95
C HIS A 139 12.32 11.27 -24.79
N PRO A 140 11.85 10.25 -25.54
CA PRO A 140 12.76 9.29 -26.14
C PRO A 140 13.53 10.01 -27.26
N SER A 141 14.84 9.82 -27.31
CA SER A 141 15.72 10.28 -28.37
C SER A 141 15.42 9.68 -29.76
N ASP A 142 14.39 8.84 -29.89
CA ASP A 142 14.23 7.97 -31.06
C ASP A 142 12.78 7.51 -31.35
N GLY A 143 11.74 8.25 -30.93
CA GLY A 143 10.38 7.74 -31.06
C GLY A 143 9.22 8.74 -31.14
N THR A 144 8.12 8.30 -31.75
CA THR A 144 6.81 8.95 -31.68
C THR A 144 6.35 9.12 -30.23
N PRO A 145 5.72 10.25 -29.88
CA PRO A 145 5.22 10.49 -28.52
C PRO A 145 4.13 9.46 -28.16
N THR A 146 4.50 8.43 -27.40
CA THR A 146 3.59 7.36 -26.95
C THR A 146 3.07 7.64 -25.55
N CYS A 147 1.76 7.53 -25.37
CA CYS A 147 1.13 7.55 -24.05
C CYS A 147 1.46 6.25 -23.31
N HIS A 148 2.02 6.37 -22.11
CA HIS A 148 2.37 5.22 -21.27
C HIS A 148 1.35 5.05 -20.14
N PRO A 149 0.99 3.82 -19.76
CA PRO A 149 0.13 3.58 -18.62
C PRO A 149 0.80 4.06 -17.32
N CYS A 150 -0.01 4.60 -16.41
CA CYS A 150 0.43 4.86 -15.05
C CYS A 150 0.76 3.56 -14.32
N GLY A 151 1.76 3.61 -13.42
CA GLY A 151 2.16 2.46 -12.62
C GLY A 151 1.05 2.01 -11.64
N PRO A 152 1.15 0.78 -11.09
CA PRO A 152 0.19 0.28 -10.11
C PRO A 152 -0.04 1.26 -8.96
N GLY A 153 -1.31 1.47 -8.58
CA GLY A 153 -1.70 2.38 -7.50
C GLY A 153 -1.57 3.87 -7.86
N THR A 154 -1.30 4.24 -9.11
CA THR A 154 -1.22 5.65 -9.54
C THR A 154 -2.25 5.97 -10.61
N HIS A 155 -2.64 7.23 -10.70
CA HIS A 155 -3.60 7.74 -11.67
C HIS A 155 -3.05 8.97 -12.38
N SER A 156 -3.47 9.11 -13.63
CA SER A 156 -3.09 10.22 -14.49
C SER A 156 -3.87 11.48 -14.12
N ASN A 157 -3.19 12.63 -14.04
CA ASN A 157 -3.83 13.92 -13.78
C ASN A 157 -4.77 14.35 -14.92
N GLN A 158 -5.55 15.41 -14.69
CA GLN A 158 -6.49 15.93 -15.69
C GLN A 158 -5.81 16.28 -17.02
N LEU A 159 -4.57 16.78 -16.95
CA LEU A 159 -3.76 17.16 -18.12
C LEU A 159 -3.04 15.97 -18.77
N ARG A 160 -3.12 14.75 -18.23
CA ARG A 160 -2.43 13.55 -18.74
C ARG A 160 -0.91 13.70 -18.89
N SER A 161 -0.33 14.57 -18.08
CA SER A 161 1.09 14.94 -18.14
C SER A 161 1.94 14.19 -17.13
N LEU A 162 1.34 13.67 -16.05
CA LEU A 162 2.02 12.96 -14.98
C LEU A 162 1.07 11.97 -14.28
N CYS A 163 1.66 10.98 -13.62
CA CYS A 163 0.97 10.06 -12.72
C CYS A 163 1.22 10.45 -11.27
N TYR A 164 0.21 10.29 -10.43
CA TYR A 164 0.29 10.54 -9.00
C TYR A 164 -0.61 9.57 -8.23
N ASN A 165 -0.44 9.52 -6.91
CA ASN A 165 -1.30 8.77 -6.00
C ASN A 165 -2.05 9.77 -5.10
N ASN A 166 -3.33 9.53 -4.82
CA ASN A 166 -4.20 10.36 -3.97
C ASN A 166 -4.08 10.02 -2.47
N CYS A 167 -2.91 9.54 -2.06
CA CYS A 167 -2.62 9.01 -0.74
C CYS A 167 -3.47 7.79 -0.36
N SER A 168 -3.80 6.92 -1.32
CA SER A 168 -4.53 5.68 -1.07
C SER A 168 -3.82 4.47 -1.68
N LEU A 169 -3.84 3.34 -0.98
CA LEU A 169 -3.29 2.06 -1.44
C LEU A 169 -4.35 0.97 -1.23
N ALA A 170 -4.52 0.12 -2.24
CA ALA A 170 -5.29 -1.11 -2.12
C ALA A 170 -4.34 -2.32 -2.25
N LEU A 171 -4.30 -3.16 -1.22
CA LEU A 171 -3.53 -4.40 -1.19
C LEU A 171 -4.49 -5.58 -1.34
N VAL A 172 -4.34 -6.32 -2.44
CA VAL A 172 -5.15 -7.50 -2.73
C VAL A 172 -4.47 -8.74 -2.15
N LEU A 173 -5.11 -9.38 -1.17
CA LEU A 173 -4.70 -10.65 -0.55
C LEU A 173 -5.67 -11.77 -0.97
N PRO A 174 -5.29 -13.05 -0.84
CA PRO A 174 -6.21 -14.16 -1.10
C PRO A 174 -7.43 -14.09 -0.17
N GLY A 175 -8.61 -13.80 -0.74
CA GLY A 175 -9.88 -13.74 0.00
C GLY A 175 -10.19 -12.41 0.70
N GLU A 176 -9.31 -11.40 0.64
CA GLU A 176 -9.53 -10.10 1.29
C GLU A 176 -8.77 -8.97 0.57
N THR A 177 -9.36 -7.77 0.48
CA THR A 177 -8.67 -6.57 -0.03
C THR A 177 -8.57 -5.54 1.08
N LEU A 178 -7.34 -5.20 1.45
CA LEU A 178 -7.04 -4.21 2.47
C LEU A 178 -6.86 -2.83 1.84
N HIS A 179 -7.62 -1.85 2.34
CA HIS A 179 -7.56 -0.47 1.87
C HIS A 179 -6.81 0.39 2.87
N PHE A 180 -5.86 1.19 2.41
CA PHE A 180 -5.07 2.11 3.24
C PHE A 180 -5.24 3.54 2.71
N GLU A 181 -5.33 4.50 3.63
CA GLU A 181 -5.42 5.92 3.32
C GLU A 181 -4.44 6.69 4.20
N PHE A 182 -3.65 7.57 3.59
CA PHE A 182 -2.58 8.34 4.24
C PHE A 182 -2.79 9.85 4.12
N PRO A 183 -3.91 10.42 4.59
CA PRO A 183 -4.18 11.86 4.44
C PRO A 183 -3.08 12.74 5.07
N ALA A 184 -2.41 12.28 6.13
CA ALA A 184 -1.33 13.03 6.76
C ALA A 184 -0.07 13.15 5.86
N LEU A 185 0.19 12.17 4.98
CA LEU A 185 1.27 12.26 4.00
C LEU A 185 0.98 13.32 2.92
N GLY A 186 -0.29 13.57 2.61
CA GLY A 186 -0.70 14.61 1.66
C GLY A 186 -0.53 16.03 2.20
N LEU A 187 -0.67 16.24 3.52
CA LEU A 187 -0.38 17.54 4.16
C LEU A 187 1.11 17.89 4.13
N GLY A 188 1.95 16.87 4.04
CA GLY A 188 3.39 16.98 4.06
C GLY A 188 3.96 16.91 5.48
N ALA A 189 5.19 16.44 5.55
CA ALA A 189 5.92 16.25 6.79
C ALA A 189 7.38 16.66 6.63
N GLY A 190 8.07 16.94 7.74
CA GLY A 190 9.49 17.23 7.70
C GLY A 190 10.24 16.69 8.90
N VAL A 191 11.45 16.21 8.66
CA VAL A 191 12.36 15.64 9.66
C VAL A 191 13.71 16.31 9.51
N GLY A 192 14.38 16.55 10.64
CA GLY A 192 15.76 17.04 10.66
C GLY A 192 16.72 15.96 11.13
N THR A 193 17.96 16.01 10.68
CA THR A 193 19.05 15.22 11.27
C THR A 193 19.48 15.83 12.60
N GLY A 194 20.26 15.06 13.37
CA GLY A 194 21.06 15.63 14.45
C GLY A 194 22.08 16.67 13.95
N PRO A 195 22.73 17.39 14.88
CA PRO A 195 23.77 18.34 14.52
C PRO A 195 25.02 17.63 14.00
N SER A 196 25.51 18.09 12.85
CA SER A 196 26.78 17.73 12.24
C SER A 196 27.71 18.95 12.24
N PHE A 197 29.01 18.74 12.05
CA PHE A 197 30.00 19.82 12.07
C PHE A 197 30.84 19.82 10.81
N THR A 198 31.05 20.99 10.23
CA THR A 198 31.97 21.16 9.10
C THR A 198 33.41 20.92 9.56
N PRO A 199 34.39 20.72 8.65
CA PRO A 199 35.80 20.63 9.03
C PRO A 199 36.32 21.86 9.80
N LYS A 200 35.64 23.00 9.69
CA LYS A 200 35.94 24.23 10.43
C LYS A 200 35.22 24.32 11.79
N GLY A 201 34.56 23.25 12.24
CA GLY A 201 33.83 23.20 13.51
C GLY A 201 32.47 23.92 13.51
N LEU A 202 31.97 24.34 12.34
CA LEU A 202 30.66 25.03 12.24
C LEU A 202 29.52 24.01 12.29
N ARG A 203 28.57 24.20 13.21
CA ARG A 203 27.40 23.33 13.39
C ARG A 203 26.40 23.52 12.24
N TYR A 204 25.88 22.42 11.69
CA TYR A 204 24.80 22.40 10.70
C TYR A 204 23.91 21.17 10.90
N SER A 205 22.73 21.14 10.29
CA SER A 205 21.89 19.93 10.21
C SER A 205 21.14 19.89 8.88
N HIS A 206 20.75 18.71 8.43
CA HIS A 206 19.89 18.58 7.25
C HIS A 206 18.43 18.60 7.64
N ARG A 207 17.60 19.28 6.84
CA ARG A 207 16.15 19.29 6.95
C ARG A 207 15.54 18.72 5.70
N PHE A 208 14.76 17.68 5.88
CA PHE A 208 13.98 17.05 4.81
C PHE A 208 12.53 17.50 4.91
N ARG A 209 11.90 17.71 3.75
CA ARG A 209 10.44 17.88 3.61
C ARG A 209 9.92 16.90 2.58
N LEU A 210 8.80 16.26 2.91
CA LEU A 210 8.17 15.22 2.11
C LEU A 210 6.70 15.58 1.91
N SER A 211 6.19 15.44 0.69
CA SER A 211 4.77 15.49 0.34
C SER A 211 4.51 14.49 -0.80
N PRO A 212 4.58 13.18 -0.53
CA PRO A 212 4.72 12.16 -1.56
C PRO A 212 3.48 11.92 -2.44
N CYS A 213 2.30 12.36 -1.99
CA CYS A 213 1.03 12.02 -2.60
C CYS A 213 0.04 13.19 -2.51
N GLY A 214 -1.08 13.08 -3.22
CA GLY A 214 -2.12 14.11 -3.28
C GLY A 214 -1.84 15.20 -4.33
N HIS A 215 -2.53 16.33 -4.17
CA HIS A 215 -2.30 17.58 -4.92
C HIS A 215 -2.30 17.48 -6.44
N GLN A 216 -2.99 16.49 -7.01
CA GLN A 216 -2.98 16.23 -8.46
C GLN A 216 -1.57 16.02 -9.04
N GLY A 217 -0.65 15.50 -8.22
CA GLY A 217 0.76 15.29 -8.55
C GLY A 217 1.59 16.57 -8.62
N ARG A 218 1.09 17.68 -8.08
CA ARG A 218 1.89 18.86 -7.82
C ARG A 218 2.88 18.57 -6.69
N LYS A 219 4.13 18.93 -6.93
CA LYS A 219 5.25 18.81 -6.00
C LYS A 219 5.14 19.86 -4.91
N MET A 220 4.60 19.48 -3.74
CA MET A 220 4.30 20.42 -2.65
C MET A 220 5.41 20.56 -1.61
N ALA A 221 6.42 19.67 -1.60
CA ALA A 221 7.54 19.79 -0.67
C ALA A 221 8.46 20.90 -1.18
N SER A 222 8.53 22.00 -0.42
CA SER A 222 9.32 23.17 -0.77
C SER A 222 10.51 23.33 0.18
N CYS A 223 11.72 23.41 -0.38
CA CYS A 223 12.94 23.72 0.35
C CYS A 223 13.52 25.02 -0.20
N ALA A 224 13.89 25.95 0.68
CA ALA A 224 14.27 27.30 0.30
C ALA A 224 15.65 27.67 0.87
N ASP A 225 16.40 28.44 0.08
CA ASP A 225 17.60 29.14 0.53
C ASP A 225 17.22 30.53 1.04
N ASN A 226 17.56 30.78 2.30
CA ASN A 226 17.29 32.02 3.01
C ASN A 226 18.58 32.77 3.40
N VAL A 227 19.76 32.37 2.89
CA VAL A 227 21.05 33.03 3.22
C VAL A 227 21.06 34.49 2.79
N THR A 228 20.51 34.80 1.61
CA THR A 228 20.46 36.15 1.04
C THR A 228 19.12 36.86 1.26
N ALA A 229 18.11 36.15 1.78
CA ALA A 229 16.75 36.67 2.00
C ALA A 229 16.72 37.84 2.99
N GLY A 230 17.54 37.78 4.04
CA GLY A 230 17.66 38.84 5.04
C GLY A 230 18.27 40.15 4.51
N ARG A 231 18.81 40.15 3.27
CA ARG A 231 19.43 41.31 2.61
C ARG A 231 18.71 41.77 1.34
N GLY A 232 17.47 41.31 1.11
CA GLY A 232 16.67 41.68 -0.07
C GLY A 232 17.05 40.97 -1.37
N GLY A 233 17.83 39.88 -1.30
CA GLY A 233 18.17 39.06 -2.47
C GLY A 233 17.07 38.06 -2.86
N PRO A 234 17.08 37.54 -4.11
CA PRO A 234 16.12 36.54 -4.56
C PRO A 234 16.28 35.22 -3.80
N THR A 235 15.17 34.66 -3.30
CA THR A 235 15.15 33.40 -2.55
C THR A 235 15.14 32.20 -3.50
N ARG A 236 16.11 31.30 -3.31
CA ARG A 236 16.24 30.09 -4.13
C ARG A 236 15.30 29.02 -3.59
N VAL A 237 14.16 28.76 -4.23
CA VAL A 237 13.24 27.68 -3.82
C VAL A 237 13.33 26.47 -4.76
N VAL A 238 13.23 25.26 -4.21
CA VAL A 238 13.12 23.98 -4.92
C VAL A 238 11.83 23.29 -4.47
N THR A 239 11.07 22.78 -5.44
CA THR A 239 9.82 22.04 -5.19
C THR A 239 9.91 20.61 -5.74
N SER A 240 9.59 19.62 -4.92
CA SER A 240 9.64 18.19 -5.28
C SER A 240 8.66 17.35 -4.42
N TYR A 241 8.66 16.02 -4.59
CA TYR A 241 7.96 15.14 -3.63
C TYR A 241 8.76 15.00 -2.33
N VAL A 242 10.09 15.02 -2.44
CA VAL A 242 11.02 15.02 -1.30
C VAL A 242 12.17 15.98 -1.61
N CYS A 243 12.40 16.93 -0.71
CA CYS A 243 13.50 17.89 -0.82
C CYS A 243 14.32 17.94 0.47
N GLN A 244 15.56 18.40 0.33
CA GLN A 244 16.52 18.61 1.42
C GLN A 244 17.03 20.05 1.39
N ALA A 245 17.27 20.64 2.55
CA ALA A 245 18.06 21.83 2.71
C ALA A 245 18.98 21.71 3.93
N ILE A 246 20.09 22.46 3.94
CA ILE A 246 20.95 22.58 5.12
C ILE A 246 20.39 23.69 6.00
N LEU A 247 20.36 23.44 7.31
CA LEU A 247 20.04 24.42 8.34
C LEU A 247 21.32 24.73 9.12
N VAL A 248 21.65 26.02 9.18
CA VAL A 248 22.75 26.54 9.99
C VAL A 248 22.13 27.33 11.16
N PRO A 249 22.39 26.95 12.42
CA PRO A 249 21.86 27.64 13.59
C PRO A 249 22.29 29.12 13.65
N PRO A 250 21.51 29.96 14.37
CA PRO A 250 21.82 31.38 14.52
C PRO A 250 23.17 31.61 15.22
N ASP A 251 23.55 30.75 16.17
CA ASP A 251 24.82 30.80 16.93
C ASP A 251 26.07 30.86 16.04
N VAL A 252 25.96 30.35 14.82
CA VAL A 252 27.06 30.26 13.85
C VAL A 252 27.02 31.42 12.84
N THR A 253 25.83 31.95 12.54
CA THR A 253 25.63 32.94 11.47
C THR A 253 25.52 34.38 11.98
N GLY A 254 25.33 34.56 13.29
CA GLY A 254 25.04 35.88 13.89
C GLY A 254 23.68 36.45 13.48
N ALA A 255 22.82 35.63 12.86
CA ALA A 255 21.48 36.02 12.44
C ALA A 255 20.45 35.81 13.57
N HIS A 256 19.32 36.51 13.52
CA HIS A 256 18.23 36.35 14.50
C HIS A 256 17.51 34.99 14.41
N ALA A 257 17.70 34.24 13.33
CA ALA A 257 17.07 32.93 13.12
C ALA A 257 18.01 31.98 12.36
N ALA A 258 17.72 30.68 12.45
CA ALA A 258 18.45 29.67 11.67
C ALA A 258 18.32 29.94 10.17
N VAL A 259 19.45 29.88 9.47
CA VAL A 259 19.53 30.13 8.03
C VAL A 259 19.44 28.80 7.31
N SER A 260 18.65 28.75 6.23
CA SER A 260 18.60 27.57 5.37
C SER A 260 19.35 27.84 4.07
N SER A 261 20.12 26.86 3.59
CA SER A 261 20.91 26.97 2.37
C SER A 261 20.90 25.65 1.57
N GLN A 262 21.39 25.70 0.34
CA GLN A 262 21.61 24.53 -0.51
C GLN A 262 20.36 23.64 -0.69
N PRO A 263 19.22 24.16 -1.18
CA PRO A 263 18.05 23.33 -1.41
C PRO A 263 18.26 22.38 -2.59
N VAL A 264 18.01 21.08 -2.36
CA VAL A 264 18.18 19.97 -3.32
C VAL A 264 16.87 19.17 -3.46
N SER A 265 16.55 18.77 -4.69
CA SER A 265 15.45 17.83 -4.98
C SER A 265 15.97 16.39 -4.86
N LEU A 266 15.31 15.56 -4.07
CA LEU A 266 15.66 14.14 -3.88
C LEU A 266 14.70 13.17 -4.58
N GLY A 267 13.47 13.60 -4.85
CA GLY A 267 12.44 12.74 -5.46
C GLY A 267 11.48 13.54 -6.34
N ASP A 268 11.59 13.35 -7.66
CA ASP A 268 10.82 14.10 -8.66
C ASP A 268 9.75 13.27 -9.39
N ARG A 269 9.83 11.94 -9.29
CA ARG A 269 8.87 11.00 -9.86
C ARG A 269 8.50 9.93 -8.84
N LEU A 270 7.22 9.60 -8.82
CA LEU A 270 6.68 8.50 -8.03
C LEU A 270 7.00 7.19 -8.77
N GLY A 271 7.75 6.31 -8.11
CA GLY A 271 8.04 4.96 -8.59
C GLY A 271 6.92 3.99 -8.21
N THR A 272 7.01 2.76 -8.71
CA THR A 272 6.06 1.68 -8.40
C THR A 272 6.00 1.41 -6.90
N GLN A 273 4.77 1.32 -6.40
CA GLN A 273 4.48 0.90 -5.03
C GLN A 273 4.62 -0.62 -4.96
N GLU A 274 5.79 -1.10 -4.55
CA GLU A 274 5.99 -2.51 -4.27
C GLU A 274 5.63 -2.78 -2.81
N THR A 275 4.58 -3.56 -2.60
CA THR A 275 4.25 -4.12 -1.29
C THR A 275 5.18 -5.29 -1.05
N PRO A 276 6.13 -5.22 -0.11
CA PRO A 276 6.99 -6.36 0.12
C PRO A 276 6.22 -7.45 0.85
N ARG A 277 6.24 -8.67 0.30
CA ARG A 277 5.70 -9.85 0.98
C ARG A 277 6.56 -10.32 2.16
N GLU A 278 7.78 -9.83 2.31
CA GLU A 278 8.67 -10.05 3.45
C GLU A 278 9.89 -9.14 3.25
N VAL A 279 9.87 -7.90 3.76
CA VAL A 279 11.10 -7.09 3.80
C VAL A 279 11.75 -7.31 5.16
N TRP A 280 12.85 -8.06 5.11
CA TRP A 280 13.94 -7.92 6.04
C TRP A 280 14.30 -6.44 6.10
N GLY A 281 13.91 -5.76 7.18
CA GLY A 281 14.43 -4.44 7.45
C GLY A 281 15.97 -4.49 7.40
N PRO A 282 16.64 -3.37 7.06
CA PRO A 282 18.10 -3.33 7.05
C PRO A 282 18.64 -3.93 8.37
N PRO A 283 19.76 -4.67 8.39
CA PRO A 283 20.17 -5.52 9.51
C PRO A 283 20.34 -4.74 10.82
N GLY A 284 19.36 -4.81 11.72
CA GLY A 284 19.27 -4.04 12.98
C GLY A 284 18.24 -2.90 13.01
N SER A 285 17.22 -2.90 12.13
CA SER A 285 15.93 -2.31 12.48
C SER A 285 15.38 -3.04 13.71
N PRO A 286 14.66 -2.38 14.64
CA PRO A 286 14.01 -3.09 15.74
C PRO A 286 13.21 -4.25 15.15
N ALA A 287 13.50 -5.47 15.60
CA ALA A 287 12.83 -6.67 15.14
C ALA A 287 11.32 -6.39 15.10
N ILE A 288 10.76 -6.35 13.89
CA ILE A 288 9.32 -6.12 13.70
C ILE A 288 8.65 -7.40 14.20
N MET A 289 8.34 -7.36 15.50
CA MET A 289 7.66 -8.41 16.22
C MET A 289 6.33 -8.71 15.54
N GLY A 290 6.28 -9.85 14.84
CA GLY A 290 5.07 -10.52 14.37
C GLY A 290 4.19 -9.73 13.40
N GLY A 291 4.39 -9.93 12.09
CA GLY A 291 3.34 -9.78 11.08
C GLY A 291 2.54 -8.46 11.10
N ARG A 292 3.22 -7.31 11.06
CA ARG A 292 2.57 -6.00 10.93
C ARG A 292 2.87 -5.38 9.57
N PHE A 293 1.83 -4.84 8.93
CA PHE A 293 1.85 -4.29 7.57
C PHE A 293 2.94 -3.21 7.42
N LEU A 294 3.94 -3.46 6.57
CA LEU A 294 4.92 -2.47 6.16
C LEU A 294 4.57 -2.01 4.75
N VAL A 295 4.24 -0.73 4.58
CA VAL A 295 4.04 -0.15 3.24
C VAL A 295 5.30 0.58 2.84
N VAL A 296 5.94 0.16 1.76
CA VAL A 296 7.13 0.81 1.21
C VAL A 296 6.73 1.61 -0.02
N LEU A 297 7.03 2.91 0.01
CA LEU A 297 6.85 3.81 -1.11
C LEU A 297 8.23 4.18 -1.67
N CYS A 298 8.47 3.86 -2.93
CA CYS A 298 9.72 4.18 -3.62
C CYS A 298 9.51 5.37 -4.58
N PHE A 299 10.41 6.35 -4.51
CA PHE A 299 10.45 7.51 -5.40
C PHE A 299 11.80 7.53 -6.09
N GLY A 300 11.84 7.72 -7.40
CA GLY A 300 13.09 7.66 -8.15
C GLY A 300 12.93 8.13 -9.59
N ASP A 301 14.04 8.48 -10.23
CA ASP A 301 14.03 8.90 -11.64
C ASP A 301 14.19 7.72 -12.58
N ALA A 302 13.11 7.36 -13.28
CA ALA A 302 13.04 6.26 -14.25
C ALA A 302 13.84 6.47 -15.55
N THR A 303 14.82 7.37 -15.58
CA THR A 303 15.68 7.66 -16.75
C THR A 303 17.11 7.16 -16.58
N VAL A 304 17.47 6.59 -15.43
CA VAL A 304 18.82 6.08 -15.17
C VAL A 304 18.80 4.57 -15.29
N THR A 305 19.37 4.02 -16.36
CA THR A 305 19.59 2.58 -16.59
C THR A 305 20.71 2.00 -15.72
N VAL A 306 20.97 2.58 -14.54
CA VAL A 306 22.05 2.18 -13.63
C VAL A 306 21.43 1.70 -12.33
N SER A 307 21.72 0.45 -11.99
CA SER A 307 21.41 -0.16 -10.70
C SER A 307 22.47 0.24 -9.65
N PRO A 308 22.10 0.56 -8.40
CA PRO A 308 20.73 0.73 -7.91
C PRO A 308 20.18 2.10 -8.32
N PRO A 309 18.88 2.22 -8.63
CA PRO A 309 18.29 3.50 -9.00
C PRO A 309 18.40 4.45 -7.81
N TRP A 310 18.96 5.64 -8.01
CA TRP A 310 18.91 6.72 -7.03
C TRP A 310 17.46 6.93 -6.60
N GLY A 311 17.19 6.78 -5.30
CA GLY A 311 15.81 6.68 -4.84
C GLY A 311 15.60 7.05 -3.38
N VAL A 312 14.40 7.56 -3.11
CA VAL A 312 13.88 7.77 -1.76
C VAL A 312 12.97 6.59 -1.43
N ILE A 313 13.20 5.99 -0.27
CA ILE A 313 12.41 4.90 0.28
C ILE A 313 11.72 5.42 1.53
N LEU A 314 10.39 5.50 1.49
CA LEU A 314 9.55 5.84 2.62
C LEU A 314 8.86 4.57 3.12
N ALA A 315 9.26 4.11 4.29
CA ALA A 315 8.63 3.00 4.99
C ALA A 315 7.57 3.53 5.96
N VAL A 316 6.31 3.15 5.73
CA VAL A 316 5.19 3.49 6.61
C VAL A 316 4.94 2.33 7.57
N LEU A 317 4.98 2.65 8.86
CA LEU A 317 4.84 1.73 9.98
C LEU A 317 3.57 2.05 10.77
N PRO A 318 2.78 1.03 11.17
CA PRO A 318 1.61 1.24 12.01
C PRO A 318 2.04 1.64 13.43
N SER A 319 1.33 2.61 14.02
CA SER A 319 1.46 2.88 15.45
C SER A 319 0.94 1.68 16.26
N LEU A 320 1.45 1.51 17.48
CA LEU A 320 1.00 0.47 18.40
C LEU A 320 -0.53 0.54 18.59
N GLY A 321 -1.24 -0.50 18.16
CA GLY A 321 -2.69 -0.63 18.29
C GLY A 321 -3.52 0.22 17.33
N CYS A 322 -2.93 0.81 16.28
CA CYS A 322 -3.65 1.59 15.24
C CYS A 322 -4.52 2.74 15.80
N TYR A 323 -4.21 3.23 17.00
CA TYR A 323 -5.01 4.21 17.72
C TYR A 323 -4.40 5.62 17.58
N ARG A 324 -5.17 6.56 17.03
CA ARG A 324 -4.76 7.95 16.78
C ARG A 324 -4.65 8.81 18.04
N HIS A 325 -5.34 8.43 19.11
CA HIS A 325 -5.30 9.17 20.38
C HIS A 325 -3.99 8.97 21.17
N LEU A 326 -3.22 7.92 20.89
CA LEU A 326 -1.99 7.66 21.63
C LEU A 326 -0.74 8.31 21.01
N SER A 327 -0.74 8.66 19.73
CA SER A 327 0.41 9.32 19.10
C SER A 327 0.05 10.06 17.81
N PRO A 328 0.48 11.33 17.64
CA PRO A 328 0.45 11.99 16.34
C PRO A 328 1.40 11.27 15.37
N PRO A 329 1.16 11.36 14.05
CA PRO A 329 2.07 10.79 13.07
C PRO A 329 3.45 11.45 13.22
N PHE A 330 4.51 10.65 13.20
CA PHE A 330 5.88 11.17 13.30
C PHE A 330 6.76 10.60 12.19
N LEU A 331 7.56 11.49 11.59
CA LEU A 331 8.59 11.16 10.61
C LEU A 331 9.93 11.06 11.32
N SER A 332 10.63 9.95 11.16
CA SER A 332 11.97 9.74 11.70
C SER A 332 12.92 9.19 10.65
N LEU A 333 14.21 9.29 10.95
CA LEU A 333 15.29 8.66 10.17
C LEU A 333 15.65 7.31 10.83
N PRO A 334 16.06 6.30 10.05
CA PRO A 334 16.52 5.04 10.62
C PRO A 334 17.71 5.24 11.55
N SER A 335 17.75 4.51 12.67
CA SER A 335 18.85 4.58 13.64
C SER A 335 20.23 4.28 13.05
N LYS A 336 20.29 3.42 12.03
CA LYS A 336 21.52 3.07 11.33
C LYS A 336 21.98 4.07 10.28
N CYS A 337 21.08 4.90 9.78
CA CYS A 337 21.39 5.98 8.84
C CYS A 337 20.84 7.31 9.43
N PRO A 338 21.48 7.87 10.48
CA PRO A 338 20.99 9.07 11.16
C PRO A 338 21.02 10.33 10.28
N GLU A 339 21.81 10.31 9.21
CA GLU A 339 21.84 11.37 8.18
C GLU A 339 20.76 11.17 7.10
N GLY A 340 19.97 10.10 7.20
CA GLY A 340 18.92 9.73 6.24
C GLY A 340 19.42 8.93 5.05
N THR A 341 20.73 8.79 4.86
CA THR A 341 21.36 7.94 3.85
C THR A 341 22.57 7.23 4.46
N CYS A 342 22.94 6.07 3.91
CA CYS A 342 24.13 5.31 4.31
C CYS A 342 25.15 5.17 3.16
N ASP A 343 24.73 5.35 1.91
CA ASP A 343 25.52 5.21 0.69
C ASP A 343 25.66 6.56 -0.06
N GLY A 344 25.01 7.62 0.42
CA GLY A 344 24.97 8.93 -0.21
C GLY A 344 24.03 9.02 -1.43
N CYS A 345 23.36 7.92 -1.79
CA CYS A 345 22.53 7.82 -3.00
C CYS A 345 21.07 7.49 -2.68
N THR A 346 20.84 6.65 -1.66
CA THR A 346 19.52 6.16 -1.27
C THR A 346 19.13 6.79 0.05
N PHE A 347 17.96 7.44 0.07
CA PHE A 347 17.45 8.09 1.29
C PHE A 347 16.32 7.28 1.90
N HIS A 348 16.41 7.01 3.20
CA HIS A 348 15.45 6.20 3.93
C HIS A 348 14.71 7.03 4.97
N PHE A 349 13.39 6.91 4.97
CA PHE A 349 12.51 7.59 5.91
C PHE A 349 11.53 6.61 6.55
N LEU A 350 11.26 6.79 7.84
CA LEU A 350 10.30 6.00 8.60
C LEU A 350 9.13 6.90 9.01
N TRP A 351 7.93 6.54 8.60
CA TRP A 351 6.70 7.25 8.94
C TRP A 351 5.84 6.37 9.83
N VAL A 352 5.77 6.70 11.12
CA VAL A 352 4.99 5.93 12.09
C VAL A 352 3.65 6.63 12.31
N THR A 353 2.56 5.94 12.02
CA THR A 353 1.21 6.52 12.06
C THR A 353 0.13 5.45 12.26
N ALA A 354 -1.02 5.83 12.83
CA ALA A 354 -2.21 4.97 12.85
C ALA A 354 -2.74 4.67 11.43
N GLU A 355 -2.44 5.54 10.46
CA GLU A 355 -2.76 5.38 9.03
C GLU A 355 -1.94 4.26 8.36
N GLY A 356 -0.94 3.69 9.05
CA GLY A 356 -0.23 2.50 8.60
C GLY A 356 -1.05 1.22 8.72
N CYS A 357 -2.24 1.30 9.31
CA CYS A 357 -3.21 0.20 9.40
C CYS A 357 -4.29 0.35 8.32
N PRO A 358 -4.85 -0.77 7.83
CA PRO A 358 -5.95 -0.72 6.89
C PRO A 358 -7.20 -0.06 7.51
N ARG A 359 -8.06 0.46 6.64
CA ARG A 359 -9.40 0.95 6.97
C ARG A 359 -10.22 -0.20 7.55
N CYS A 360 -10.92 0.04 8.66
CA CYS A 360 -11.75 -1.00 9.27
C CYS A 360 -12.88 -1.42 8.32
N SER A 361 -13.12 -2.72 8.28
CA SER A 361 -14.15 -3.40 7.47
C SER A 361 -14.82 -4.49 8.30
N SER A 362 -15.74 -5.25 7.69
CA SER A 362 -16.47 -6.35 8.34
C SER A 362 -15.59 -7.48 8.88
N SER A 363 -14.39 -7.69 8.32
CA SER A 363 -13.44 -8.70 8.82
C SER A 363 -12.83 -8.33 10.18
N HIS A 364 -12.80 -7.04 10.53
CA HIS A 364 -12.08 -6.52 11.68
C HIS A 364 -12.91 -6.50 12.98
N HIS A 365 -14.21 -6.74 12.92
CA HIS A 365 -15.08 -6.84 14.10
C HIS A 365 -15.68 -8.24 14.24
N ARG A 366 -16.17 -8.55 15.44
CA ARG A 366 -16.91 -9.77 15.73
C ARG A 366 -18.17 -9.46 16.54
N PRO A 367 -19.26 -10.23 16.34
CA PRO A 367 -20.43 -10.12 17.19
C PRO A 367 -20.17 -10.78 18.56
N ILE A 368 -20.66 -10.15 19.62
CA ILE A 368 -20.88 -10.72 20.94
C ILE A 368 -22.38 -10.83 21.12
N VAL A 369 -22.85 -12.07 21.18
CA VAL A 369 -24.26 -12.37 21.37
C VAL A 369 -24.52 -12.54 22.86
N SER A 370 -25.41 -11.72 23.43
CA SER A 370 -25.78 -11.84 24.84
C SER A 370 -26.65 -13.08 25.10
N ALA A 371 -26.76 -13.48 26.37
CA ALA A 371 -27.79 -14.41 26.79
C ALA A 371 -29.20 -13.87 26.48
N CYS A 372 -30.16 -14.77 26.32
CA CYS A 372 -31.56 -14.45 26.13
C CYS A 372 -32.22 -14.14 27.49
N ILE A 373 -32.46 -12.87 27.78
CA ILE A 373 -33.01 -12.41 29.07
C ILE A 373 -34.37 -11.75 28.80
N GLY A 374 -35.43 -12.23 29.44
CA GLY A 374 -36.77 -11.67 29.26
C GLY A 374 -37.32 -11.77 27.83
N GLY A 375 -36.88 -12.78 27.05
CA GLY A 375 -37.27 -12.96 25.65
C GLY A 375 -36.50 -12.09 24.65
N VAL A 376 -35.50 -11.34 25.11
CA VAL A 376 -34.70 -10.42 24.30
C VAL A 376 -33.23 -10.85 24.30
N GLN A 377 -32.65 -10.95 23.11
CA GLN A 377 -31.23 -11.19 22.86
C GLN A 377 -30.62 -9.97 22.20
N LYS A 378 -29.50 -9.50 22.74
CA LYS A 378 -28.79 -8.33 22.25
C LYS A 378 -27.45 -8.77 21.64
N THR A 379 -27.21 -8.41 20.40
CA THR A 379 -25.94 -8.65 19.70
C THR A 379 -25.20 -7.33 19.59
N THR A 380 -24.07 -7.22 20.29
CA THR A 380 -23.16 -6.07 20.21
C THR A 380 -21.96 -6.43 19.36
N TYR A 381 -21.35 -5.46 18.69
CA TYR A 381 -20.15 -5.68 17.92
C TYR A 381 -18.95 -5.10 18.63
N VAL A 382 -17.85 -5.85 18.65
CA VAL A 382 -16.57 -5.39 19.19
C VAL A 382 -15.48 -5.57 18.17
N TRP A 383 -14.48 -4.70 18.20
CA TRP A 383 -13.25 -4.89 17.44
C TRP A 383 -12.53 -6.15 17.90
N ARG A 384 -11.88 -6.84 16.96
CA ARG A 384 -10.99 -7.95 17.30
C ARG A 384 -9.74 -7.40 18.01
N GLU A 385 -9.21 -8.16 18.96
CA GLU A 385 -7.97 -7.84 19.68
C GLU A 385 -6.81 -8.71 19.16
N PRO A 386 -5.63 -8.13 18.86
CA PRO A 386 -5.32 -6.70 18.89
C PRO A 386 -6.05 -5.93 17.76
N ARG A 387 -6.32 -4.63 17.97
CA ARG A 387 -6.93 -3.78 16.93
C ARG A 387 -5.93 -3.55 15.80
N LEU A 388 -6.24 -4.08 14.62
CA LEU A 388 -5.39 -4.03 13.41
C LEU A 388 -5.94 -3.10 12.32
N CYS A 389 -6.90 -2.22 12.63
CA CYS A 389 -7.49 -1.30 11.67
C CYS A 389 -7.73 0.09 12.24
N HIS A 390 -7.74 1.09 11.36
CA HIS A 390 -7.91 2.50 11.69
C HIS A 390 -8.93 3.19 10.77
N GLY A 391 -9.86 3.96 11.35
CA GLY A 391 -10.93 4.60 10.59
C GLY A 391 -11.81 3.58 9.86
N GLY A 392 -12.41 3.97 8.73
CA GLY A 392 -13.26 3.09 7.92
C GLY A 392 -14.67 2.97 8.49
N ASP A 393 -15.23 1.77 8.43
CA ASP A 393 -16.57 1.50 8.92
C ASP A 393 -16.64 1.66 10.45
N ALA A 394 -17.72 2.29 10.93
CA ALA A 394 -18.03 2.30 12.36
C ALA A 394 -18.53 0.92 12.81
N LEU A 395 -18.42 0.61 14.11
CA LEU A 395 -19.05 -0.59 14.66
C LEU A 395 -20.55 -0.53 14.37
N PRO A 396 -21.15 -1.62 13.84
CA PRO A 396 -22.57 -1.65 13.59
C PRO A 396 -23.38 -1.39 14.87
N PRO A 397 -24.57 -0.78 14.77
CA PRO A 397 -25.44 -0.57 15.92
C PRO A 397 -25.84 -1.91 16.56
N GLN A 398 -26.17 -1.87 17.85
CA GLN A 398 -26.61 -3.04 18.59
C GLN A 398 -27.89 -3.61 17.96
N LEU A 399 -27.88 -4.91 17.66
CA LEU A 399 -29.04 -5.62 17.14
C LEU A 399 -29.82 -6.23 18.30
N ILE A 400 -31.15 -6.03 18.30
CA ILE A 400 -32.07 -6.59 19.30
C ILE A 400 -32.97 -7.60 18.59
N GLN A 401 -32.97 -8.85 19.06
CA GLN A 401 -33.76 -9.94 18.49
C GLN A 401 -34.57 -10.66 19.57
N ALA A 402 -35.76 -11.12 19.21
CA ALA A 402 -36.58 -11.96 20.07
C ALA A 402 -35.97 -13.37 20.16
N CYS A 403 -35.94 -13.95 21.35
CA CYS A 403 -35.31 -15.24 21.63
C CYS A 403 -36.10 -16.04 22.66
N ARG A 404 -35.81 -17.34 22.77
CA ARG A 404 -36.29 -18.20 23.85
C ARG A 404 -35.13 -18.63 24.73
N SER A 405 -35.27 -18.51 26.06
CA SER A 405 -34.22 -18.85 27.01
C SER A 405 -34.04 -20.36 27.17
N VAL A 406 -32.83 -20.78 27.55
CA VAL A 406 -32.52 -22.18 27.84
C VAL A 406 -33.25 -22.65 29.11
N ASP A 407 -33.51 -21.74 30.05
CA ASP A 407 -34.30 -22.00 31.26
C ASP A 407 -35.73 -22.47 30.96
N PHE A 408 -36.33 -22.00 29.87
CA PHE A 408 -37.64 -22.48 29.43
C PHE A 408 -37.57 -23.98 29.10
N TRP A 409 -36.56 -24.39 28.33
CA TRP A 409 -36.34 -25.78 27.98
C TRP A 409 -35.96 -26.65 29.20
N LEU A 410 -35.17 -26.11 30.13
CA LEU A 410 -34.82 -26.80 31.37
C LEU A 410 -36.06 -27.06 32.25
N LYS A 411 -36.94 -26.05 32.42
CA LYS A 411 -38.19 -26.19 33.18
C LYS A 411 -39.14 -27.20 32.54
N VAL A 412 -39.27 -27.17 31.21
CA VAL A 412 -40.06 -28.16 30.46
C VAL A 412 -39.47 -29.58 30.67
N GLY A 413 -38.15 -29.72 30.60
CA GLY A 413 -37.46 -30.99 30.85
C GLY A 413 -37.69 -31.55 32.26
N ILE A 414 -37.51 -30.73 33.29
CA ILE A 414 -37.74 -31.12 34.69
C ILE A 414 -39.19 -31.52 34.92
N SER A 415 -40.16 -30.73 34.42
CA SER A 415 -41.59 -31.03 34.58
C SER A 415 -42.01 -32.33 33.89
N THR A 416 -41.44 -32.63 32.73
CA THR A 416 -41.72 -33.87 32.00
C THR A 416 -41.09 -35.05 32.74
N GLY A 417 -39.86 -34.91 33.23
CA GLY A 417 -39.16 -35.94 33.99
C GLY A 417 -39.86 -36.29 35.31
N THR A 418 -40.33 -35.29 36.06
CA THR A 418 -41.07 -35.54 37.31
C THR A 418 -42.41 -36.22 37.05
N CYS A 419 -43.13 -35.83 36.00
CA CYS A 419 -44.40 -36.46 35.62
C CYS A 419 -44.20 -37.96 35.29
N VAL A 420 -43.16 -38.31 34.53
CA VAL A 420 -42.83 -39.69 34.20
C VAL A 420 -42.41 -40.49 35.44
N ALA A 421 -41.62 -39.91 36.34
CA ALA A 421 -41.20 -40.59 37.57
C ALA A 421 -42.40 -40.93 38.47
N VAL A 422 -43.36 -40.00 38.62
CA VAL A 422 -44.59 -40.24 39.39
C VAL A 422 -45.45 -41.32 38.74
N LEU A 423 -45.58 -41.31 37.41
CA LEU A 423 -46.30 -42.36 36.68
C LEU A 423 -45.65 -43.75 36.87
N LEU A 424 -44.33 -43.84 36.83
CA LEU A 424 -43.62 -45.10 37.08
C LEU A 424 -43.77 -45.58 38.52
N ALA A 425 -43.69 -44.69 39.51
CA ALA A 425 -43.88 -45.04 40.91
C ALA A 425 -45.31 -45.53 41.21
N THR A 426 -46.33 -44.88 40.62
CA THR A 426 -47.73 -45.29 40.78
C THR A 426 -48.00 -46.65 40.11
N LEU A 427 -47.43 -46.90 38.93
CA LEU A 427 -47.49 -48.21 38.27
C LEU A 427 -46.78 -49.29 39.10
N ALA A 428 -45.59 -49.02 39.64
CA ALA A 428 -44.88 -49.94 40.51
C ALA A 428 -45.68 -50.27 41.78
N ALA A 429 -46.27 -49.27 42.44
CA ALA A 429 -47.15 -49.48 43.60
C ALA A 429 -48.43 -50.26 43.24
N TYR A 430 -49.01 -49.99 42.07
CA TYR A 430 -50.16 -50.74 41.57
C TYR A 430 -49.82 -52.22 41.36
N PHE A 431 -48.70 -52.52 40.70
CA PHE A 431 -48.24 -53.88 40.51
C PHE A 431 -47.89 -54.56 41.83
N TRP A 432 -47.19 -53.88 42.75
CA TRP A 432 -46.88 -54.39 44.09
C TRP A 432 -48.12 -54.79 44.89
N LYS A 433 -49.15 -53.93 44.89
CA LYS A 433 -50.41 -54.22 45.57
C LYS A 433 -51.17 -55.37 44.89
N LYS A 434 -51.05 -55.51 43.57
CA LYS A 434 -51.67 -56.60 42.80
C LYS A 434 -50.96 -57.93 43.04
N THR A 435 -49.63 -57.96 43.15
CA THR A 435 -48.86 -59.16 43.47
C THR A 435 -49.07 -59.62 44.91
N GLN A 436 -49.12 -58.71 45.90
CA GLN A 436 -49.52 -59.10 47.27
C GLN A 436 -50.94 -59.70 47.33
N LYS A 437 -51.88 -59.19 46.52
CA LYS A 437 -53.23 -59.73 46.44
C LYS A 437 -53.27 -61.13 45.80
N LEU A 438 -52.26 -61.47 44.98
CA LEU A 438 -52.09 -62.80 44.41
C LEU A 438 -51.44 -63.75 45.43
N GLU A 439 -50.36 -63.35 46.12
CA GLU A 439 -49.72 -64.17 47.16
C GLU A 439 -50.67 -64.54 48.31
N TYR A 440 -51.53 -63.61 48.76
CA TYR A 440 -52.56 -63.90 49.76
C TYR A 440 -53.59 -64.95 49.29
N LYS A 441 -53.82 -65.07 47.97
CA LYS A 441 -54.72 -66.08 47.41
C LYS A 441 -54.04 -67.44 47.24
N TYR A 442 -52.74 -67.48 46.94
CA TYR A 442 -51.98 -68.74 46.84
C TYR A 442 -51.63 -69.33 48.21
N SER A 443 -51.31 -68.51 49.22
CA SER A 443 -51.05 -68.99 50.59
C SER A 443 -52.28 -69.60 51.25
N LYS A 444 -53.48 -69.10 50.91
CA LYS A 444 -54.75 -69.68 51.39
C LYS A 444 -55.05 -71.05 50.77
N LEU A 445 -54.62 -71.32 49.53
CA LEU A 445 -54.78 -72.63 48.88
C LEU A 445 -53.76 -73.66 49.40
N VAL A 446 -52.54 -73.23 49.73
CA VAL A 446 -51.50 -74.10 50.32
C VAL A 446 -51.87 -74.51 51.76
N MET A 447 -52.52 -73.62 52.53
CA MET A 447 -53.02 -73.96 53.87
C MET A 447 -54.20 -74.94 53.87
N ASP A 448 -55.11 -74.84 52.88
CA ASP A 448 -56.21 -75.82 52.72
C ASP A 448 -55.71 -77.19 52.21
N ALA A 449 -54.62 -77.23 51.42
CA ALA A 449 -54.00 -78.48 50.98
C ALA A 449 -53.20 -79.17 52.10
N ALA A 450 -52.48 -78.41 52.94
CA ALA A 450 -51.70 -78.94 54.06
C ALA A 450 -52.58 -79.51 55.21
N ALA A 451 -53.86 -79.11 55.31
CA ALA A 451 -54.79 -79.65 56.29
C ALA A 451 -55.32 -81.07 55.94
N ARG A 452 -54.97 -81.63 54.76
CA ARG A 452 -55.43 -82.94 54.30
C ARG A 452 -54.40 -84.07 54.29
N GLU A 453 -53.16 -83.82 54.70
CA GLU A 453 -52.12 -84.87 54.78
C GLU A 453 -51.69 -85.08 56.24
N SER A 454 -52.51 -85.84 56.98
CA SER A 454 -52.23 -86.30 58.34
C SER A 454 -52.83 -87.70 58.54
N GLU A 455 -52.40 -88.67 57.73
CA GLU A 455 -52.50 -90.10 58.06
C GLU A 455 -51.44 -90.89 57.27
N ALA A 456 -50.86 -91.90 57.94
CA ALA A 456 -49.60 -92.64 57.66
C ALA A 456 -49.46 -93.25 56.23
N THR A 457 -48.32 -93.73 55.71
CA THR A 457 -47.16 -94.49 56.25
C THR A 457 -46.10 -94.58 55.11
N SER A 458 -44.81 -94.76 55.44
CA SER A 458 -43.71 -95.16 54.51
C SER A 458 -43.64 -96.70 54.33
N PRO A 459 -42.69 -97.37 53.61
CA PRO A 459 -41.56 -96.98 52.74
C PRO A 459 -41.36 -97.88 51.45
N ASP A 460 -40.13 -97.87 50.89
CA ASP A 460 -39.42 -98.81 49.96
C ASP A 460 -39.46 -98.48 48.44
N SER A 461 -38.40 -98.64 47.61
CA SER A 461 -36.97 -98.99 47.73
C SER A 461 -36.34 -99.01 46.30
N CYS A 462 -35.02 -98.74 46.18
CA CYS A 462 -34.06 -99.06 45.07
C CYS A 462 -34.28 -98.44 43.66
N ALA A 463 -33.29 -98.15 42.80
CA ALA A 463 -31.91 -98.62 42.66
C ALA A 463 -31.00 -97.60 41.91
N ILE A 464 -29.69 -97.84 42.09
CA ILE A 464 -28.45 -97.22 41.60
C ILE A 464 -28.27 -97.30 40.06
N MET A 465 -27.56 -96.32 39.44
CA MET A 465 -26.42 -96.53 38.50
C MET A 465 -25.62 -95.23 38.26
N GLU A 466 -24.30 -95.37 38.36
CA GLU A 466 -23.23 -94.42 38.03
C GLU A 466 -23.03 -94.27 36.50
N GLY A 467 -22.27 -93.24 36.10
CA GLY A 467 -21.72 -93.02 34.75
C GLY A 467 -21.86 -91.55 34.31
N GLU A 468 -21.02 -90.64 34.81
CA GLU A 468 -19.73 -90.22 34.21
C GLU A 468 -19.91 -89.12 33.13
N ASP A 469 -19.35 -87.96 33.47
CA ASP A 469 -18.76 -86.87 32.67
C ASP A 469 -19.42 -86.40 31.36
N VAL A 470 -19.75 -85.10 31.28
CA VAL A 470 -18.86 -84.09 30.67
C VAL A 470 -19.39 -82.65 30.85
N GLU A 471 -18.48 -81.84 31.41
CA GLU A 471 -18.18 -80.43 31.09
C GLU A 471 -19.10 -79.29 31.58
N ASP A 472 -18.46 -78.53 32.49
CA ASP A 472 -18.57 -77.09 32.81
C ASP A 472 -18.85 -76.20 31.57
N GLU A 473 -19.29 -74.95 31.61
CA GLU A 473 -18.97 -73.88 32.55
C GLU A 473 -19.86 -72.63 32.31
N LEU A 474 -20.05 -71.84 33.38
CA LEU A 474 -20.25 -70.39 33.43
C LEU A 474 -21.49 -69.70 32.81
N HIS A 475 -22.38 -69.35 33.74
CA HIS A 475 -23.11 -68.08 33.82
C HIS A 475 -22.51 -66.90 33.05
N PHE A 476 -23.33 -66.23 32.25
CA PHE A 476 -23.43 -64.76 32.32
C PHE A 476 -24.87 -64.32 32.10
N ALA A 477 -25.36 -63.55 33.07
CA ALA A 477 -26.61 -62.81 32.98
C ALA A 477 -26.65 -61.99 31.69
N THR A 478 -27.80 -61.96 31.01
CA THR A 478 -28.04 -60.94 29.98
C THR A 478 -29.46 -60.41 30.14
N GLU A 479 -29.56 -59.30 30.87
CA GLU A 479 -30.67 -58.37 30.71
C GLU A 479 -30.78 -57.96 29.24
N MET A 480 -31.97 -58.09 28.67
CA MET A 480 -32.28 -57.50 27.37
C MET A 480 -32.47 -55.98 27.53
N SER A 481 -31.40 -55.27 27.21
CA SER A 481 -31.32 -53.83 27.06
C SER A 481 -32.19 -53.31 25.89
N LEU A 482 -33.10 -52.41 26.24
CA LEU A 482 -33.94 -51.61 25.34
C LEU A 482 -33.15 -50.57 24.49
N PHE A 483 -31.82 -50.52 24.61
CA PHE A 483 -30.97 -49.54 23.90
C PHE A 483 -30.51 -49.96 22.50
N GLY A 484 -30.90 -51.14 22.01
CA GLY A 484 -30.59 -51.58 20.64
C GLY A 484 -31.38 -50.88 19.52
N LYS A 485 -32.51 -50.21 19.84
CA LYS A 485 -33.40 -49.62 18.81
C LYS A 485 -33.15 -48.14 18.48
N LEU A 486 -32.28 -47.44 19.21
CA LEU A 486 -31.98 -46.02 18.96
C LEU A 486 -30.73 -45.76 18.11
N LYS A 487 -29.98 -46.79 17.73
CA LYS A 487 -28.76 -46.65 16.91
C LYS A 487 -28.94 -46.93 15.40
N ALA A 488 -30.18 -47.13 14.93
CA ALA A 488 -30.50 -47.36 13.52
C ALA A 488 -31.14 -46.16 12.79
N LEU A 489 -31.29 -45.00 13.45
CA LEU A 489 -31.90 -43.80 12.85
C LEU A 489 -30.95 -42.61 12.67
N THR A 490 -29.69 -42.71 13.13
CA THR A 490 -28.73 -41.59 13.09
C THR A 490 -27.65 -41.70 12.01
N ASP A 491 -27.75 -42.68 11.09
CA ASP A 491 -26.75 -42.86 10.02
C ASP A 491 -27.34 -42.98 8.60
N LYS A 492 -28.48 -42.30 8.36
CA LYS A 492 -29.08 -42.22 7.01
C LYS A 492 -29.72 -40.86 6.68
N VAL A 493 -29.00 -39.76 6.93
CA VAL A 493 -29.20 -38.49 6.20
C VAL A 493 -27.85 -37.93 5.75
N ARG A 494 -27.10 -38.75 5.00
CA ARG A 494 -26.13 -38.26 4.02
C ARG A 494 -26.19 -39.16 2.79
N ARG A 495 -26.57 -38.54 1.67
CA ARG A 495 -26.36 -38.94 0.26
C ARG A 495 -27.31 -40.04 -0.26
N GLY A 496 -28.06 -39.83 -1.33
CA GLY A 496 -28.01 -38.73 -2.27
C GLY A 496 -29.12 -38.82 -3.32
N GLY A 497 -29.23 -37.75 -4.10
CA GLY A 497 -30.01 -37.70 -5.33
C GLY A 497 -29.27 -36.80 -6.30
N GLY A 498 -28.48 -37.40 -7.18
CA GLY A 498 -27.93 -36.77 -8.37
C GLY A 498 -28.12 -37.73 -9.54
N CYS A 499 -28.66 -37.19 -10.65
CA CYS A 499 -28.57 -37.59 -12.07
C CYS A 499 -29.73 -36.87 -12.79
N GLY A 500 -29.62 -36.29 -13.98
CA GLY A 500 -28.54 -36.18 -14.96
C GLY A 500 -29.16 -35.66 -16.28
N ALA A 501 -28.37 -34.88 -17.03
CA ALA A 501 -28.42 -34.62 -18.48
C ALA A 501 -29.77 -34.46 -19.21
N THR A 502 -30.00 -33.23 -19.69
CA THR A 502 -29.95 -32.86 -21.13
C THR A 502 -29.26 -31.51 -21.25
#